data_AF-A0AAN9KSV1-F1
#
_entry.id   AF-A0AAN9KSV1-F1
#
_cell.length_a   1.000
_cell.length_b   1.000
_cell.length_c   1.000
_cell.angle_alpha   90.00
_cell.angle_beta   90.00
_cell.angle_gamma   90.00
#
_symmetry.space_group_name_H-M   'P 1'
#
loop_
_entity.id
_entity.type
_entity.pdbx_description
1 polymer ?
#
loop_
_entity_poly.entity_id
_entity_poly.type
_entity_poly.pdbx_seq_one_letter_code
_entity_poly.pdbx_strand_id
1 'polypeptide(L)'
;MDSKSSASTPPPKPKPKPNPASKEKRDFLNHVETYLAKRDGVDKLLKISRYSAKIILASSLLHSNPTLSLRLKSFESSVGVSRKAFRLGKFVQDLNALRTSHPHSKHELLLSLLAYGGEGFYYFVEQFVWLAKSGLIDPKHAPIFQKVSAWAEFVGYFGSVALKLRDLRAISEDEACLKSSVEIAGLRGVECAEEEARLGKLREKKVMKRLSIVQDLADGLMAVDDILDGKAPFSKPLFMASAGLLSALISTHKNWVSC
;
A
#
# COMPACT_ATOMS: atom_id res chain seq x y z
N MET A 1 12.20 16.51 -87.08
CA MET A 1 11.39 15.28 -87.04
C MET A 1 12.41 14.15 -87.07
N ASP A 2 12.74 13.44 -85.99
CA ASP A 2 11.87 12.99 -84.91
C ASP A 2 12.59 12.82 -83.57
N SER A 3 11.79 13.03 -82.52
CA SER A 3 12.14 13.05 -81.11
C SER A 3 12.36 11.64 -80.53
N LYS A 4 13.39 11.53 -79.69
CA LYS A 4 13.63 10.39 -78.79
C LYS A 4 12.44 10.18 -77.85
N SER A 5 11.87 8.98 -77.82
CA SER A 5 10.93 8.53 -76.79
C SER A 5 11.65 7.62 -75.80
N SER A 6 11.68 8.05 -74.54
CA SER A 6 12.27 7.37 -73.39
C SER A 6 11.37 6.22 -72.91
N ALA A 7 11.94 5.03 -72.77
CA ALA A 7 11.27 3.91 -72.10
C ALA A 7 11.08 4.23 -70.61
N SER A 8 9.83 4.17 -70.14
CA SER A 8 9.45 4.39 -68.74
C SER A 8 9.66 3.13 -67.90
N THR A 9 10.34 3.29 -66.77
CA THR A 9 10.54 2.27 -65.73
C THR A 9 9.22 1.99 -64.99
N PRO A 10 8.93 0.74 -64.57
CA PRO A 10 7.71 0.43 -63.82
C PRO A 10 7.75 1.00 -62.39
N PRO A 11 6.59 1.32 -61.79
CA PRO A 11 6.51 1.96 -60.49
C PRO A 11 6.97 1.04 -59.34
N PRO A 12 7.55 1.60 -58.27
CA PRO A 12 8.06 0.84 -57.15
C PRO A 12 6.92 0.17 -56.37
N LYS A 13 7.13 -1.09 -55.97
CA LYS A 13 6.19 -1.87 -55.15
C LYS A 13 5.87 -1.13 -53.83
N PRO A 14 4.61 -1.16 -53.37
CA PRO A 14 4.22 -0.52 -52.12
C PRO A 14 4.95 -1.16 -50.93
N LYS A 15 5.55 -0.32 -50.07
CA LYS A 15 6.20 -0.74 -48.83
C LYS A 15 5.19 -1.48 -47.93
N PRO A 16 5.60 -2.54 -47.21
CA PRO A 16 4.73 -3.19 -46.24
C PRO A 16 4.29 -2.15 -45.20
N LYS A 17 2.98 -2.08 -44.94
CA LYS A 17 2.44 -1.29 -43.83
C LYS A 17 3.11 -1.75 -42.53
N PRO A 18 3.50 -0.85 -41.62
CA PRO A 18 3.94 -1.26 -40.29
C PRO A 18 2.80 -2.05 -39.66
N ASN A 19 3.08 -3.27 -39.22
CA ASN A 19 2.15 -4.02 -38.39
C ASN A 19 1.74 -3.10 -37.22
N PRO A 20 0.43 -2.93 -36.93
CA PRO A 20 0.03 -2.22 -35.74
C PRO A 20 0.68 -2.96 -34.57
N ALA A 21 1.51 -2.23 -33.83
CA ALA A 21 2.24 -2.73 -32.68
C ALA A 21 1.38 -3.74 -31.92
N SER A 22 1.89 -4.95 -31.79
CA SER A 22 1.33 -5.93 -30.86
C SER A 22 1.17 -5.19 -29.54
N LYS A 23 -0.07 -4.88 -29.16
CA LYS A 23 -0.37 -4.45 -27.80
C LYS A 23 0.23 -5.52 -26.92
N GLU A 24 1.34 -5.22 -26.25
CA GLU A 24 1.90 -6.09 -25.24
C GLU A 24 0.73 -6.48 -24.34
N LYS A 25 0.39 -7.77 -24.35
CA LYS A 25 -0.72 -8.31 -23.62
C LYS A 25 -0.34 -8.16 -22.15
N ARG A 26 -0.75 -7.03 -21.56
CA ARG A 26 -0.46 -6.64 -20.18
C ARG A 26 -0.66 -7.89 -19.30
N ASP A 27 0.38 -8.27 -18.55
CA ASP A 27 0.34 -9.46 -17.69
C ASP A 27 -0.98 -9.44 -16.90
N PHE A 28 -1.72 -10.56 -16.94
CA PHE A 28 -3.04 -10.66 -16.34
C PHE A 28 -3.01 -10.23 -14.87
N LEU A 29 -1.98 -10.64 -14.11
CA LEU A 29 -1.83 -10.26 -12.70
C LEU A 29 -1.63 -8.75 -12.54
N ASN A 30 -0.80 -8.12 -13.37
CA ASN A 30 -0.61 -6.66 -13.37
C ASN A 30 -1.91 -5.92 -13.71
N HIS A 31 -2.73 -6.46 -14.62
CA HIS A 31 -4.01 -5.88 -14.98
C HIS A 31 -5.02 -5.99 -13.84
N VAL A 32 -5.11 -7.16 -13.20
CA VAL A 32 -5.96 -7.39 -12.02
C VAL A 32 -5.52 -6.49 -10.86
N GLU A 33 -4.23 -6.41 -10.57
CA GLU A 33 -3.69 -5.49 -9.57
C GLU A 33 -4.12 -4.04 -9.84
N THR A 34 -3.91 -3.55 -11.06
CA THR A 34 -4.28 -2.18 -11.45
C THR A 34 -5.78 -1.94 -11.30
N TYR A 35 -6.60 -2.93 -11.67
CA TYR A 35 -8.04 -2.86 -11.51
C TYR A 35 -8.45 -2.78 -10.04
N LEU A 36 -7.87 -3.64 -9.20
CA LEU A 36 -8.17 -3.73 -7.78
C LEU A 36 -7.65 -2.53 -6.98
N ALA A 37 -6.61 -1.83 -7.43
CA ALA A 37 -6.08 -0.62 -6.79
C ALA A 37 -7.05 0.57 -6.86
N LYS A 38 -7.98 0.61 -7.83
CA LYS A 38 -8.92 1.74 -8.01
C LYS A 38 -9.84 1.99 -6.81
N ARG A 39 -10.06 0.98 -5.98
CA ARG A 39 -10.92 1.05 -4.78
C ARG A 39 -10.14 1.27 -3.49
N ASP A 40 -8.80 1.33 -3.53
CA ASP A 40 -7.99 1.53 -2.31
C ASP A 40 -8.33 2.86 -1.63
N GLY A 41 -8.55 3.93 -2.40
CA GLY A 41 -8.98 5.22 -1.85
C GLY A 41 -10.27 5.12 -1.03
N VAL A 42 -11.24 4.34 -1.50
CA VAL A 42 -12.51 4.11 -0.78
C VAL A 42 -12.28 3.33 0.51
N ASP A 43 -11.44 2.29 0.52
CA ASP A 43 -11.07 1.59 1.77
C ASP A 43 -10.43 2.54 2.79
N LYS A 44 -9.55 3.46 2.35
CA LYS A 44 -8.90 4.42 3.26
C LYS A 44 -9.90 5.40 3.87
N LEU A 45 -10.87 5.90 3.09
CA LEU A 45 -11.95 6.74 3.61
C LEU A 45 -12.78 5.99 4.65
N LEU A 46 -13.16 4.74 4.36
CA LEU A 46 -13.89 3.91 5.31
C LEU A 46 -13.05 3.61 6.56
N LYS A 47 -11.72 3.47 6.44
CA LYS A 47 -10.80 3.33 7.59
C LYS A 47 -10.90 4.56 8.49
N ILE A 48 -10.80 5.76 7.91
CA ILE A 48 -10.94 7.02 8.64
C ILE A 48 -12.30 7.08 9.34
N SER A 49 -13.41 6.86 8.61
CA SER A 49 -14.76 6.90 9.19
C SER A 49 -14.92 5.94 10.36
N ARG A 50 -14.40 4.71 10.24
CA ARG A 50 -14.45 3.70 11.32
C ARG A 50 -13.68 4.13 12.57
N TYR A 51 -12.45 4.61 12.42
CA TYR A 51 -11.64 4.98 13.58
C TYR A 51 -12.09 6.30 14.22
N SER A 52 -12.58 7.26 13.43
CA SER A 52 -13.27 8.44 13.97
C SER A 52 -14.48 8.04 14.80
N ALA A 53 -15.31 7.11 14.31
CA ALA A 53 -16.44 6.58 15.09
C ALA A 53 -15.98 5.89 16.37
N LYS A 54 -14.91 5.09 16.33
CA LYS A 54 -14.32 4.47 17.53
C LYS A 54 -13.82 5.48 18.56
N ILE A 55 -13.20 6.59 18.13
CA ILE A 55 -12.76 7.66 19.04
C ILE A 55 -13.97 8.29 19.73
N ILE A 56 -15.02 8.63 18.96
CA ILE A 56 -16.24 9.21 19.52
C ILE A 56 -16.91 8.23 20.51
N LEU A 57 -16.98 6.94 20.18
CA LEU A 57 -17.49 5.89 21.08
C LEU A 57 -16.65 5.71 22.35
N ALA A 58 -15.33 5.88 22.25
CA ALA A 58 -14.42 5.79 23.40
C ALA A 58 -14.37 7.09 24.23
N SER A 59 -14.93 8.18 23.70
CA SER A 59 -14.99 9.47 24.38
C SER A 59 -16.20 9.58 25.31
N SER A 60 -16.13 10.47 26.29
CA SER A 60 -17.25 10.73 27.20
C SER A 60 -18.44 11.43 26.54
N LEU A 61 -18.32 11.86 25.28
CA LEU A 61 -19.31 12.66 24.56
C LEU A 61 -20.68 11.96 24.39
N LEU A 62 -20.71 10.63 24.44
CA LEU A 62 -21.91 9.82 24.19
C LEU A 62 -22.55 9.23 25.44
N HIS A 63 -21.99 9.44 26.64
CA HIS A 63 -22.57 8.91 27.88
C HIS A 63 -24.01 9.40 28.12
N SER A 64 -24.33 10.60 27.65
CA SER A 64 -25.66 11.20 27.82
C SER A 64 -26.71 10.72 26.81
N ASN A 65 -26.33 9.96 25.77
CA ASN A 65 -27.24 9.56 24.68
C ASN A 65 -27.01 8.09 24.25
N PRO A 66 -27.59 7.11 24.96
CA PRO A 66 -27.36 5.68 24.70
C PRO A 66 -27.84 5.24 23.30
N THR A 67 -28.95 5.80 22.80
CA THR A 67 -29.47 5.51 21.45
C THR A 67 -28.47 5.92 20.35
N LEU A 68 -27.80 7.05 20.52
CA LEU A 68 -26.80 7.53 19.57
C LEU A 68 -25.55 6.64 19.60
N SER A 69 -25.13 6.20 20.79
CA SER A 69 -24.04 5.23 20.96
C SER A 69 -24.32 3.90 20.23
N LEU A 70 -25.54 3.37 20.35
CA LEU A 70 -25.95 2.15 19.65
C LEU A 70 -25.93 2.33 18.12
N ARG A 71 -26.48 3.43 17.61
CA ARG A 71 -26.46 3.75 16.17
C ARG A 71 -25.03 3.90 15.66
N LEU A 72 -24.17 4.59 16.41
CA LEU A 72 -22.77 4.79 16.02
C LEU A 72 -21.97 3.48 16.06
N LYS A 73 -22.24 2.60 17.02
CA LYS A 73 -21.65 1.25 17.07
C LYS A 73 -22.08 0.39 15.87
N SER A 74 -23.35 0.47 15.48
CA SER A 74 -23.85 -0.21 14.28
C SER A 74 -23.21 0.33 13.00
N PHE A 75 -23.07 1.65 12.90
CA PHE A 75 -22.34 2.31 11.81
C PHE A 75 -20.88 1.85 11.75
N GLU A 76 -20.16 1.89 12.88
CA GLU A 76 -18.76 1.45 12.98
C GLU A 76 -18.58 0.00 12.50
N SER A 77 -19.48 -0.89 12.93
CA SER A 77 -19.48 -2.30 12.54
C SER A 77 -19.73 -2.47 11.04
N SER A 78 -20.74 -1.78 10.52
CA SER A 78 -21.12 -1.82 9.09
C SER A 78 -19.97 -1.34 8.20
N VAL A 79 -19.36 -0.21 8.55
CA VAL A 79 -18.16 0.30 7.86
C VAL A 79 -17.02 -0.72 7.91
N GLY A 80 -16.84 -1.43 9.03
CA GLY A 80 -15.87 -2.51 9.14
C GLY A 80 -16.08 -3.65 8.15
N VAL A 81 -17.32 -4.07 7.94
CA VAL A 81 -17.66 -5.10 6.95
C VAL A 81 -17.43 -4.58 5.53
N SER A 82 -17.86 -3.35 5.23
CA SER A 82 -17.63 -2.72 3.92
C SER A 82 -16.15 -2.64 3.56
N ARG A 83 -15.28 -2.29 4.52
CA ARG A 83 -13.82 -2.28 4.31
C ARG A 83 -13.28 -3.62 3.87
N LYS A 84 -13.71 -4.71 4.51
CA LYS A 84 -13.26 -6.05 4.11
C LYS A 84 -13.71 -6.39 2.68
N ALA A 85 -14.92 -5.96 2.28
CA ALA A 85 -15.40 -6.12 0.91
C ALA A 85 -14.53 -5.36 -0.11
N PHE A 86 -14.13 -4.12 0.20
CA PHE A 86 -13.26 -3.33 -0.66
C PHE A 86 -11.82 -3.87 -0.73
N ARG A 87 -11.42 -4.77 0.17
CA ARG A 87 -10.11 -5.43 0.17
C ARG A 87 -10.11 -6.82 -0.49
N LEU A 88 -11.23 -7.30 -1.01
CA LEU A 88 -11.32 -8.62 -1.67
C LEU A 88 -10.32 -8.76 -2.83
N GLY A 89 -9.49 -9.79 -2.87
CA GLY A 89 -8.48 -9.91 -3.93
C GLY A 89 -7.24 -9.04 -3.74
N LYS A 90 -7.13 -8.26 -2.66
CA LYS A 90 -5.96 -7.40 -2.42
C LYS A 90 -4.66 -8.20 -2.30
N PHE A 91 -4.72 -9.45 -1.84
CA PHE A 91 -3.59 -10.38 -1.81
C PHE A 91 -2.87 -10.53 -3.17
N VAL A 92 -3.53 -10.23 -4.30
CA VAL A 92 -2.90 -10.26 -5.62
C VAL A 92 -1.79 -9.22 -5.74
N GLN A 93 -1.92 -8.06 -5.09
CA GLN A 93 -0.88 -7.03 -5.02
C GLN A 93 0.38 -7.60 -4.35
N ASP A 94 0.21 -8.28 -3.21
CA ASP A 94 1.34 -8.86 -2.46
C ASP A 94 1.99 -10.02 -3.21
N LEU A 95 1.19 -10.88 -3.86
CA LEU A 95 1.72 -11.92 -4.74
C LEU A 95 2.53 -11.34 -5.89
N ASN A 96 2.08 -10.25 -6.49
CA ASN A 96 2.80 -9.60 -7.58
C ASN A 96 4.07 -8.91 -7.08
N ALA A 97 4.03 -8.25 -5.92
CA ALA A 97 5.21 -7.68 -5.27
C ALA A 97 6.25 -8.76 -4.93
N LEU A 98 5.83 -9.92 -4.42
CA LEU A 98 6.72 -11.03 -4.16
C LEU A 98 7.32 -11.60 -5.45
N ARG A 99 6.53 -11.75 -6.52
CA ARG A 99 7.00 -12.23 -7.83
C ARG A 99 8.00 -11.29 -8.49
N THR A 100 7.80 -9.98 -8.33
CA THR A 100 8.65 -8.94 -8.92
C THR A 100 9.82 -8.55 -8.02
N SER A 101 9.87 -9.06 -6.78
CA SER A 101 11.03 -8.88 -5.92
C SER A 101 12.25 -9.60 -6.53
N HIS A 102 13.34 -8.86 -6.71
CA HIS A 102 14.63 -9.38 -7.18
C HIS A 102 15.66 -9.29 -6.06
N PRO A 103 15.55 -10.13 -5.01
CA PRO A 103 16.42 -10.06 -3.85
C PRO A 103 17.86 -10.38 -4.23
N HIS A 104 18.80 -9.52 -3.82
CA HIS A 104 20.23 -9.74 -4.06
C HIS A 104 20.86 -10.63 -2.98
N SER A 105 20.16 -10.86 -1.86
CA SER A 105 20.62 -11.68 -0.74
C SER A 105 19.53 -12.59 -0.19
N LYS A 106 19.93 -13.73 0.40
CA LYS A 106 19.02 -14.65 1.12
C LYS A 106 18.23 -13.94 2.24
N HIS A 107 18.85 -12.96 2.90
CA HIS A 107 18.17 -12.17 3.92
C HIS A 107 17.10 -11.26 3.32
N GLU A 108 17.33 -10.68 2.14
CA GLU A 108 16.34 -9.85 1.46
C GLU A 108 15.18 -10.71 0.94
N LEU A 109 15.47 -11.91 0.45
CA LEU A 109 14.44 -12.88 0.06
C LEU A 109 13.56 -13.25 1.27
N LEU A 110 14.18 -13.55 2.42
CA LEU A 110 13.44 -13.87 3.64
C LEU A 110 12.57 -12.69 4.08
N LEU A 111 13.11 -11.47 4.11
CA LEU A 111 12.35 -10.28 4.50
C LEU A 111 11.21 -9.98 3.53
N SER A 112 11.42 -10.15 2.22
CA SER A 112 10.39 -9.99 1.18
C SER A 112 9.29 -11.04 1.32
N LEU A 113 9.67 -12.28 1.61
CA LEU A 113 8.73 -13.36 1.86
C LEU A 113 7.91 -13.09 3.13
N LEU A 114 8.53 -12.60 4.21
CA LEU A 114 7.80 -12.24 5.42
C LEU A 114 6.85 -11.08 5.17
N ALA A 115 7.32 -10.01 4.53
CA ALA A 115 6.52 -8.81 4.26
C ALA A 115 5.34 -9.11 3.34
N TYR A 116 5.61 -9.51 2.09
CA TYR A 116 4.58 -9.72 1.07
C TYR A 116 3.85 -11.04 1.26
N GLY A 117 4.53 -12.11 1.70
CA GLY A 117 3.87 -13.38 1.98
C GLY A 117 2.94 -13.29 3.20
N GLY A 118 3.37 -12.61 4.27
CA GLY A 118 2.54 -12.39 5.46
C GLY A 118 1.33 -11.52 5.17
N GLU A 119 1.52 -10.34 4.57
CA GLU A 119 0.42 -9.43 4.21
C GLU A 119 -0.52 -10.04 3.15
N GLY A 120 0.03 -10.74 2.16
CA GLY A 120 -0.75 -11.45 1.16
C GLY A 120 -1.59 -12.57 1.75
N PHE A 121 -1.01 -13.41 2.64
CA PHE A 121 -1.75 -14.47 3.32
C PHE A 121 -2.83 -13.90 4.25
N TYR A 122 -2.55 -12.77 4.92
CA TYR A 122 -3.55 -12.03 5.68
C TYR A 122 -4.76 -11.64 4.82
N TYR A 123 -4.55 -10.90 3.71
CA TYR A 123 -5.67 -10.48 2.86
C TYR A 123 -6.40 -11.66 2.22
N PHE A 124 -5.70 -12.77 1.96
CA PHE A 124 -6.31 -14.00 1.48
C PHE A 124 -7.27 -14.60 2.52
N VAL A 125 -6.80 -14.81 3.76
CA VAL A 125 -7.62 -15.35 4.85
C VAL A 125 -8.77 -14.40 5.22
N GLU A 126 -8.53 -13.09 5.14
CA GLU A 126 -9.53 -12.08 5.45
C GLU A 126 -10.79 -12.18 4.56
N GLN A 127 -10.68 -12.71 3.33
CA GLN A 127 -11.84 -12.93 2.49
C GLN A 127 -12.84 -13.89 3.13
N PHE A 128 -12.36 -14.95 3.79
CA PHE A 128 -13.22 -15.87 4.53
C PHE A 128 -13.83 -15.23 5.77
N VAL A 129 -13.09 -14.34 6.45
CA VAL A 129 -13.65 -13.53 7.55
C VAL A 129 -14.79 -12.65 7.06
N TRP A 130 -14.65 -12.05 5.87
CA TRP A 130 -15.70 -11.27 5.25
C TRP A 130 -16.91 -12.13 4.89
N LEU A 131 -16.70 -13.29 4.25
CA LEU A 131 -17.76 -14.24 3.89
C LEU A 131 -18.54 -14.73 5.12
N ALA A 132 -17.87 -14.93 6.25
CA ALA A 132 -18.53 -15.32 7.50
C ALA A 132 -19.38 -14.17 8.07
N LYS A 133 -18.87 -12.93 7.99
CA LYS A 133 -19.59 -11.75 8.46
C LYS A 133 -20.75 -11.32 7.55
N SER A 134 -20.70 -11.65 6.27
CA SER A 134 -21.80 -11.41 5.32
C SER A 134 -22.89 -12.50 5.37
N GLY A 135 -22.65 -13.60 6.09
CA GLY A 135 -23.59 -14.70 6.25
C GLY A 135 -23.51 -15.77 5.16
N LEU A 136 -22.49 -15.77 4.30
CA LEU A 136 -22.32 -16.80 3.27
C LEU A 136 -21.75 -18.12 3.84
N ILE A 137 -20.90 -18.05 4.88
CA ILE A 137 -20.32 -19.23 5.54
C ILE A 137 -20.63 -19.22 7.05
N ASP A 138 -20.55 -20.39 7.70
CA ASP A 138 -20.87 -20.54 9.13
C ASP A 138 -19.97 -19.61 9.99
N PRO A 139 -20.56 -18.68 10.78
CA PRO A 139 -19.83 -17.72 11.59
C PRO A 139 -18.91 -18.36 12.64
N LYS A 140 -19.08 -19.64 12.98
CA LYS A 140 -18.19 -20.38 13.90
C LYS A 140 -16.73 -20.41 13.45
N HIS A 141 -16.47 -20.31 12.15
CA HIS A 141 -15.11 -20.33 11.60
C HIS A 141 -14.45 -18.94 11.66
N ALA A 142 -15.23 -17.87 11.83
CA ALA A 142 -14.74 -16.50 11.80
C ALA A 142 -13.66 -16.19 12.85
N PRO A 143 -13.76 -16.65 14.11
CA PRO A 143 -12.71 -16.42 15.12
C PRO A 143 -11.38 -17.10 14.75
N ILE A 144 -11.44 -18.31 14.20
CA ILE A 144 -10.25 -19.05 13.77
C ILE A 144 -9.55 -18.29 12.63
N PHE A 145 -10.32 -17.91 11.59
CA PHE A 145 -9.77 -17.15 10.48
C PHE A 145 -9.25 -15.78 10.90
N GLN A 146 -9.92 -15.09 11.83
CA GLN A 146 -9.45 -13.82 12.39
C GLN A 146 -8.11 -13.98 13.10
N LYS A 147 -7.97 -15.04 13.91
CA LYS A 147 -6.72 -15.30 14.65
C LYS A 147 -5.56 -15.62 13.72
N VAL A 148 -5.79 -16.49 12.74
CA VAL A 148 -4.79 -16.84 11.73
C VAL A 148 -4.41 -15.61 10.89
N SER A 149 -5.39 -14.81 10.47
CA SER A 149 -5.15 -13.60 9.70
C SER A 149 -4.36 -12.57 10.51
N ALA A 150 -4.64 -12.41 11.80
CA ALA A 150 -3.92 -11.46 12.67
C ALA A 150 -2.44 -11.84 12.85
N TRP A 151 -2.14 -13.13 13.02
CA TRP A 151 -0.75 -13.62 13.05
C TRP A 151 -0.03 -13.36 11.73
N ALA A 152 -0.68 -13.63 10.60
CA ALA A 152 -0.13 -13.37 9.28
C ALA A 152 0.14 -11.86 9.05
N GLU A 153 -0.81 -11.01 9.45
CA GLU A 153 -0.72 -9.56 9.37
C GLU A 153 0.45 -9.04 10.22
N PHE A 154 0.61 -9.54 11.45
CA PHE A 154 1.73 -9.17 12.32
C PHE A 154 3.09 -9.55 11.72
N VAL A 155 3.23 -10.77 11.20
CA VAL A 155 4.46 -11.22 10.51
C VAL A 155 4.74 -10.37 9.27
N GLY A 156 3.70 -10.05 8.50
CA GLY A 156 3.74 -9.13 7.37
C GLY A 156 4.30 -7.76 7.75
N TYR A 157 3.74 -7.13 8.78
CA TYR A 157 4.21 -5.83 9.26
C TYR A 157 5.63 -5.88 9.79
N PHE A 158 6.03 -6.94 10.50
CA PHE A 158 7.40 -7.10 10.95
C PHE A 158 8.40 -7.12 9.76
N GLY A 159 8.11 -7.93 8.74
CA GLY A 159 8.91 -7.96 7.52
C GLY A 159 8.93 -6.61 6.79
N SER A 160 7.76 -5.97 6.67
CA SER A 160 7.59 -4.69 5.98
C SER A 160 8.37 -3.55 6.65
N VAL A 161 8.33 -3.47 7.98
CA VAL A 161 9.12 -2.51 8.77
C VAL A 161 10.61 -2.74 8.58
N ALA A 162 11.06 -4.00 8.64
CA ALA A 162 12.48 -4.33 8.45
C ALA A 162 12.99 -3.92 7.07
N LEU A 163 12.23 -4.18 6.00
CA LEU A 163 12.54 -3.71 4.64
C LEU A 163 12.58 -2.18 4.56
N LYS A 164 11.55 -1.50 5.07
CA LYS A 164 11.45 -0.04 5.03
C LYS A 164 12.56 0.64 5.84
N LEU A 165 13.02 0.05 6.94
CA LEU A 165 14.16 0.55 7.71
C LEU A 165 15.47 0.44 6.93
N ARG A 166 15.68 -0.67 6.20
CA ARG A 166 16.84 -0.84 5.31
C ARG A 166 16.81 0.20 4.18
N ASP A 167 15.68 0.36 3.50
CA ASP A 167 15.49 1.38 2.47
C ASP A 167 15.75 2.79 3.02
N LEU A 168 15.27 3.08 4.23
CA LEU A 168 15.45 4.38 4.86
C LEU A 168 16.93 4.67 5.17
N ARG A 169 17.71 3.66 5.54
CA ARG A 169 19.17 3.80 5.73
C ARG A 169 19.85 4.10 4.40
N ALA A 170 19.57 3.32 3.36
CA ALA A 170 20.10 3.57 2.02
C ALA A 170 19.77 4.99 1.51
N ILE A 171 18.51 5.42 1.63
CA ILE A 171 18.10 6.80 1.28
C ILE A 171 18.85 7.85 2.10
N SER A 172 19.14 7.58 3.38
CA SER A 172 19.85 8.52 4.25
C SER A 172 21.34 8.61 3.90
N GLU A 173 21.96 7.51 3.48
CA GLU A 173 23.33 7.46 2.98
C GLU A 173 23.45 8.20 1.65
N ASP A 174 22.52 7.95 0.72
CA ASP A 174 22.43 8.68 -0.56
C ASP A 174 22.26 10.19 -0.35
N GLU A 175 21.45 10.59 0.65
CA GLU A 175 21.22 12.01 0.98
C GLU A 175 22.48 12.66 1.54
N ALA A 176 23.20 11.97 2.43
CA ALA A 176 24.45 12.48 2.99
C ALA A 176 25.53 12.63 1.90
N CYS A 177 25.64 11.65 1.02
CA CYS A 177 26.56 11.68 -0.12
C CYS A 177 26.24 12.86 -1.05
N LEU A 178 24.98 12.98 -1.50
CA LEU A 178 24.58 14.04 -2.41
C LEU A 178 24.71 15.43 -1.77
N LYS A 179 24.38 15.57 -0.49
CA LYS A 179 24.56 16.83 0.24
C LYS A 179 26.03 17.27 0.26
N SER A 180 26.96 16.33 0.47
CA SER A 180 28.39 16.65 0.45
C SER A 180 28.87 17.09 -0.95
N SER A 181 28.37 16.46 -2.02
CA SER A 181 28.68 16.85 -3.39
C SER A 181 28.21 18.28 -3.71
N VAL A 182 26.99 18.63 -3.29
CA VAL A 182 26.41 19.97 -3.46
C VAL A 182 27.23 21.02 -2.69
N GLU A 183 27.61 20.74 -1.45
CA GLU A 183 28.44 21.65 -0.65
C GLU A 183 29.82 21.88 -1.31
N ILE A 184 30.45 20.83 -1.84
CA ILE A 184 31.72 20.93 -2.57
C ILE A 184 31.57 21.73 -3.87
N ALA A 185 30.49 21.51 -4.62
CA ALA A 185 30.20 22.25 -5.85
C ALA A 185 29.96 23.74 -5.57
N GLY A 186 29.23 24.06 -4.50
CA GLY A 186 29.01 25.42 -4.02
C GLY A 186 30.32 26.13 -3.63
N LEU A 187 31.22 25.44 -2.91
CA LEU A 187 32.57 25.96 -2.61
C LEU A 187 33.41 26.23 -3.86
N ARG A 188 33.17 25.48 -4.94
CA ARG A 188 33.84 25.67 -6.25
C ARG A 188 33.15 26.71 -7.13
N GLY A 189 32.08 27.34 -6.67
CA GLY A 189 31.29 28.31 -7.44
C GLY A 189 30.54 27.69 -8.64
N VAL A 190 30.31 26.37 -8.63
CA VAL A 190 29.55 25.67 -9.66
C VAL A 190 28.08 25.64 -9.25
N GLU A 191 27.22 26.23 -10.07
CA GLU A 191 25.78 26.23 -9.84
C GLU A 191 25.22 24.81 -10.04
N CYS A 192 24.63 24.24 -8.98
CA CYS A 192 24.17 22.84 -8.92
C CYS A 192 22.66 22.71 -8.71
N ALA A 193 21.87 23.51 -9.45
CA ALA A 193 20.41 23.52 -9.34
C ALA A 193 19.78 22.12 -9.53
N GLU A 194 20.35 21.27 -10.39
CA GLU A 194 19.86 19.90 -10.57
C GLU A 194 20.12 19.02 -9.33
N GLU A 195 21.30 19.13 -8.72
CA GLU A 195 21.63 18.35 -7.53
C GLU A 195 20.82 18.80 -6.31
N GLU A 196 20.57 20.11 -6.16
CA GLU A 196 19.66 20.65 -5.15
C GLU A 196 18.23 20.13 -5.32
N ALA A 197 17.73 20.10 -6.57
CA ALA A 197 16.42 19.54 -6.87
C ALA A 197 16.35 18.02 -6.56
N ARG A 198 17.42 17.27 -6.87
CA ARG A 198 17.54 15.85 -6.51
C ARG A 198 17.56 15.66 -4.99
N LEU A 199 18.27 16.52 -4.26
CA LEU A 199 18.32 16.51 -2.79
C LEU A 199 16.93 16.77 -2.18
N GLY A 200 16.17 17.72 -2.73
CA GLY A 200 14.78 17.97 -2.37
C GLY A 200 13.90 16.73 -2.51
N LYS A 201 13.94 16.07 -3.68
CA LYS A 201 13.20 14.82 -3.94
C LYS A 201 13.59 13.69 -2.98
N LEU A 202 14.87 13.61 -2.62
CA LEU A 202 15.36 12.57 -1.71
C LEU A 202 14.88 12.80 -0.27
N ARG A 203 14.82 14.06 0.18
CA ARG A 203 14.22 14.44 1.47
C ARG A 203 12.73 14.10 1.52
N GLU A 204 11.98 14.39 0.47
CA GLU A 204 10.57 14.02 0.36
C GLU A 204 10.39 12.49 0.43
N LYS A 205 11.19 11.74 -0.34
CA LYS A 205 11.19 10.26 -0.33
C LYS A 205 11.50 9.71 1.07
N LYS A 206 12.44 10.33 1.78
CA LYS A 206 12.80 9.98 3.17
C LYS A 206 11.65 10.21 4.14
N VAL A 207 10.98 11.36 4.05
CA VAL A 207 9.78 11.66 4.87
C VAL A 207 8.67 10.65 4.59
N MET A 208 8.39 10.35 3.31
CA MET A 208 7.39 9.35 2.93
C MET A 208 7.73 7.94 3.44
N LYS A 209 9.00 7.57 3.44
CA LYS A 209 9.46 6.28 3.99
C LYS A 209 9.30 6.23 5.51
N ARG A 210 9.64 7.31 6.23
CA ARG A 210 9.41 7.43 7.69
C ARG A 210 7.93 7.32 8.04
N LEU A 211 7.06 8.03 7.33
CA LEU A 211 5.61 7.94 7.50
C LEU A 211 5.11 6.51 7.26
N SER A 212 5.64 5.83 6.24
CA SER A 212 5.29 4.42 5.97
C SER A 212 5.69 3.47 7.11
N ILE A 213 6.82 3.71 7.78
CA ILE A 213 7.23 2.93 8.96
C ILE A 213 6.28 3.19 10.13
N VAL A 214 5.95 4.47 10.40
CA VAL A 214 5.00 4.83 11.47
C VAL A 214 3.63 4.19 11.22
N GLN A 215 3.17 4.19 9.96
CA GLN A 215 1.93 3.54 9.54
C GLN A 215 1.95 2.04 9.86
N ASP A 216 3.00 1.32 9.44
CA ASP A 216 3.12 -0.13 9.69
C ASP A 216 3.25 -0.45 11.19
N LEU A 217 3.92 0.40 11.97
CA LEU A 217 4.03 0.22 13.42
C LEU A 217 2.65 0.38 14.09
N ALA A 218 1.87 1.38 13.66
CA ALA A 218 0.51 1.59 14.16
C ALA A 218 -0.42 0.43 13.76
N ASP A 219 -0.33 -0.06 12.52
CA ASP A 219 -1.11 -1.20 12.08
C ASP A 219 -0.63 -2.52 12.73
N GLY A 220 0.68 -2.70 12.94
CA GLY A 220 1.26 -3.84 13.64
C GLY A 220 0.87 -3.89 15.11
N LEU A 221 0.79 -2.75 15.79
CA LEU A 221 0.23 -2.65 17.15
C LEU A 221 -1.22 -3.15 17.21
N MET A 222 -2.02 -2.81 16.20
CA MET A 222 -3.39 -3.32 16.09
C MET A 222 -3.44 -4.82 15.83
N ALA A 223 -2.57 -5.35 14.98
CA ALA A 223 -2.48 -6.78 14.75
C ALA A 223 -2.09 -7.53 16.04
N VAL A 224 -1.17 -6.97 16.84
CA VAL A 224 -0.84 -7.51 18.18
C VAL A 224 -2.05 -7.50 19.12
N ASP A 225 -2.83 -6.42 19.12
CA ASP A 225 -4.07 -6.33 19.90
C ASP A 225 -5.05 -7.46 19.54
N ASP A 226 -5.24 -7.72 18.24
CA ASP A 226 -6.08 -8.82 17.74
C ASP A 226 -5.49 -10.21 18.10
N ILE A 227 -4.16 -10.38 18.08
CA ILE A 227 -3.48 -11.61 18.55
C ILE A 227 -3.64 -11.81 20.07
N LEU A 228 -3.76 -10.74 20.84
CA LEU A 228 -3.93 -10.81 22.30
C LEU A 228 -5.40 -10.78 22.73
N ASP A 229 -6.35 -10.80 21.78
CA ASP A 229 -7.78 -10.70 22.02
C ASP A 229 -8.15 -9.47 22.88
N GLY A 230 -7.45 -8.35 22.68
CA GLY A 230 -7.68 -7.10 23.41
C GLY A 230 -7.26 -7.11 24.89
N LYS A 231 -6.48 -8.12 25.31
CA LYS A 231 -6.01 -8.26 26.71
C LYS A 231 -4.72 -7.51 27.01
N ALA A 232 -4.16 -6.78 26.04
CA ALA A 232 -2.89 -6.11 26.21
C ALA A 232 -3.03 -4.86 27.12
N PRO A 233 -2.00 -4.48 27.87
CA PRO A 233 -2.04 -3.28 28.71
C PRO A 233 -2.22 -1.98 27.90
N PHE A 234 -1.89 -2.01 26.60
CA PHE A 234 -2.07 -0.90 25.66
C PHE A 234 -3.40 -0.97 24.87
N SER A 235 -4.27 -1.96 25.11
CA SER A 235 -5.57 -2.15 24.42
C SER A 235 -6.63 -1.10 24.78
N LYS A 236 -6.25 0.07 25.31
CA LYS A 236 -7.19 1.13 25.64
C LYS A 236 -7.94 1.55 24.37
N PRO A 237 -9.28 1.56 24.36
CA PRO A 237 -10.06 1.80 23.15
C PRO A 237 -9.70 3.09 22.40
N LEU A 238 -9.46 4.18 23.15
CA LEU A 238 -9.07 5.46 22.57
C LEU A 238 -7.67 5.41 21.92
N PHE A 239 -6.72 4.73 22.54
CA PHE A 239 -5.36 4.62 22.00
C PHE A 239 -5.35 3.79 20.72
N MET A 240 -6.02 2.63 20.71
CA MET A 240 -6.18 1.81 19.51
C MET A 240 -6.93 2.54 18.39
N ALA A 241 -7.95 3.32 18.75
CA ALA A 241 -8.68 4.11 17.77
C ALA A 241 -7.83 5.22 17.16
N SER A 242 -7.03 5.92 17.98
CA SER A 242 -6.07 6.93 17.53
C SER A 242 -4.96 6.36 16.66
N ALA A 243 -4.40 5.19 17.02
CA ALA A 243 -3.39 4.51 16.21
C ALA A 243 -3.95 4.13 14.83
N GLY A 244 -5.16 3.55 14.78
CA GLY A 244 -5.82 3.20 13.54
C GLY A 244 -6.20 4.42 12.68
N LEU A 245 -6.60 5.54 13.30
CA LEU A 245 -6.86 6.80 12.59
C LEU A 245 -5.56 7.39 12.03
N LEU A 246 -4.49 7.43 12.82
CA LEU A 246 -3.18 7.92 12.39
C LEU A 246 -2.69 7.15 11.16
N SER A 247 -2.71 5.82 11.21
CA SER A 247 -2.27 5.02 10.06
C SER A 247 -3.17 5.22 8.84
N ALA A 248 -4.48 5.43 9.04
CA ALA A 248 -5.41 5.75 7.97
C ALA A 248 -5.09 7.08 7.29
N LEU A 249 -4.85 8.13 8.06
CA LEU A 249 -4.50 9.47 7.56
C LEU A 249 -3.18 9.44 6.79
N ILE A 250 -2.15 8.78 7.34
CA ILE A 250 -0.86 8.61 6.67
C ILE A 250 -1.05 7.87 5.33
N SER A 251 -1.82 6.77 5.35
CA SER A 251 -2.05 5.99 4.14
C SER A 251 -2.84 6.76 3.08
N THR A 252 -3.81 7.58 3.48
CA THR A 252 -4.56 8.45 2.56
C THR A 252 -3.66 9.52 1.96
N HIS A 253 -2.83 10.18 2.77
CA HIS A 253 -1.88 11.18 2.28
C HIS A 253 -0.91 10.59 1.26
N LYS A 254 -0.35 9.40 1.53
CA LYS A 254 0.53 8.70 0.59
C LYS A 254 -0.15 8.40 -0.74
N ASN A 255 -1.39 7.90 -0.70
CA ASN A 255 -2.15 7.62 -1.91
C ASN A 255 -2.47 8.90 -2.68
N TRP A 256 -2.86 9.97 -1.98
CA TRP A 256 -3.19 11.26 -2.57
C TRP A 256 -2.01 11.90 -3.30
N VAL A 257 -0.82 11.88 -2.71
CA VAL A 257 0.40 12.41 -3.35
C VAL A 257 0.86 11.57 -4.54
N SER A 258 0.42 10.31 -4.63
CA SER A 258 0.76 9.40 -5.73
C SER A 258 -0.26 9.42 -6.88
N CYS A 259 -1.39 10.12 -6.72
CA CYS A 259 -2.44 10.30 -7.74
C CYS A 259 -2.11 11.48 -8.67
#